data_AF-A0A9W4XFG1-F1
#
_entry.id   AF-A0A9W4XFG1-F1
#
_cell.length_a   1.000
_cell.length_b   1.000
_cell.length_c   1.000
_cell.angle_alpha   90.00
_cell.angle_beta   90.00
_cell.angle_gamma   90.00
#
_symmetry.space_group_name_H-M   'P 1'
#
loop_
_entity.id
_entity.type
_entity.pdbx_description
1 polymer ?
#
loop_
_entity_poly.entity_id
_entity_poly.type
_entity_poly.pdbx_seq_one_letter_code
_entity_poly.pdbx_strand_id
1 'polypeptide(L)'
;MGRRNYKAGVKGPSSALTEFLKQEGITDRFRNRREIERNGGNQSQTSDQENSPPPPNQFQTLDQQQPEKDDDDDDVSLDIIRSSPTPKEESDDEEIKLMRKAAKRKLKARRGGTTRKNPDSSDDDSHNDLDGNYSSDEDDLGNANLKKFGELDQCIDCGKSIQLTVYSRFIKEKVGYLCDECNQILKNREKQAKQNQLNARKKRKRTAQALLNKTTIKLPKLQDVCIKKITSNITDVDALGDIGQLNLDKISMILSKNRSLNDQTMTLFLSPELKSLSFWDCSDVDSDSLNKIAAFCPNLKSLTLFMCGQLHNDNLQYFATNLKNLKEFRLNGPFLISAKMWIEYFNIIKDQLNKFELRNTHRFTKDSLTALLENCGKKLTSLKLSRLDGLVDQDVYNEVPEKISSNSLTHLEISYPPREECVTDDTLIKILEKCGESLISLNVDGCIGLTDKFLIEGVCKYCINLQHLSMRQLDQVTNEGFSQAFDAYSKINAGGLIEVDLTKCDDIGDEAIYSLLNHSSHTLVELSINSLYRITKDFLSQIFIEDHTQFKKQLKARVEKEKESRSQSQPQQEGEDEEEEEAKDVLHYYHYINLPLLTYLDAGFVRAVTNYGSLWR
;
A
#
# COMPACT_ATOMS: atom_id res chain seq x y z
N MET A 1 8.66 -60.28 -71.88
CA MET A 1 10.00 -59.83 -72.34
C MET A 1 10.04 -58.31 -72.15
N GLY A 2 10.98 -57.62 -71.52
CA GLY A 2 12.24 -57.96 -70.87
C GLY A 2 12.55 -56.88 -69.82
N ARG A 3 13.48 -57.22 -68.93
CA ARG A 3 13.88 -56.52 -67.69
C ARG A 3 14.88 -55.37 -67.91
N ARG A 4 14.90 -54.44 -66.93
CA ARG A 4 16.03 -53.65 -66.37
C ARG A 4 16.63 -52.57 -67.31
N ASN A 5 17.03 -51.36 -66.88
CA ASN A 5 17.70 -50.97 -65.63
C ASN A 5 17.63 -49.42 -65.41
N TYR A 6 17.50 -49.05 -64.12
CA TYR A 6 18.12 -47.93 -63.37
C TYR A 6 18.53 -46.61 -64.04
N LYS A 7 18.05 -45.49 -63.46
CA LYS A 7 18.92 -44.49 -62.80
C LYS A 7 18.16 -43.72 -61.72
N ALA A 8 18.85 -43.57 -60.58
CA ALA A 8 18.34 -43.09 -59.31
C ALA A 8 18.35 -41.55 -59.20
N GLY A 9 17.37 -41.03 -58.45
CA GLY A 9 17.45 -39.76 -57.74
C GLY A 9 17.11 -40.02 -56.27
N VAL A 10 18.12 -39.94 -55.40
CA VAL A 10 18.03 -40.16 -53.95
C VAL A 10 17.21 -39.02 -53.31
N LYS A 11 16.14 -39.37 -52.58
CA LYS A 11 15.47 -38.48 -51.62
C LYS A 11 15.99 -38.79 -50.23
N GLY A 12 16.50 -37.77 -49.53
CA GLY A 12 16.88 -37.85 -48.12
C GLY A 12 15.67 -38.00 -47.18
N PRO A 13 15.91 -38.33 -45.90
CA PRO A 13 14.87 -38.68 -44.94
C PRO A 13 13.98 -37.48 -44.58
N SER A 14 12.67 -37.68 -44.70
CA SER A 14 11.63 -36.79 -44.20
C SER A 14 11.71 -36.68 -42.67
N SER A 15 11.89 -35.47 -42.17
CA SER A 15 11.94 -35.12 -40.74
C SER A 15 10.73 -35.66 -39.96
N ALA A 16 11.00 -36.20 -38.77
CA ALA A 16 10.03 -36.69 -37.76
C ALA A 16 8.96 -35.64 -37.38
N LEU A 17 9.23 -34.36 -37.64
CA LEU A 17 8.28 -33.26 -37.46
C LEU A 17 7.05 -33.39 -38.38
N THR A 18 7.24 -33.95 -39.57
CA THR A 18 6.18 -34.06 -40.60
C THR A 18 5.18 -35.17 -40.27
N GLU A 19 5.62 -36.19 -39.53
CA GLU A 19 4.80 -37.33 -39.12
C GLU A 19 4.06 -37.04 -37.80
N PHE A 20 4.70 -36.30 -36.89
CA PHE A 20 4.08 -35.78 -35.66
C PHE A 20 2.93 -34.80 -35.96
N LEU A 21 3.11 -33.86 -36.90
CA LEU A 21 2.07 -32.90 -37.31
C LEU A 21 0.87 -33.55 -38.02
N LYS A 22 1.01 -34.80 -38.47
CA LYS A 22 -0.05 -35.60 -39.09
C LYS A 22 -0.82 -36.42 -38.05
N GLN A 23 -0.15 -36.92 -37.01
CA GLN A 23 -0.79 -37.64 -35.90
C GLN A 23 -1.62 -36.71 -35.00
N GLU A 24 -1.19 -35.46 -34.81
CA GLU A 24 -1.91 -34.46 -33.99
C GLU A 24 -3.08 -33.76 -34.72
N GLY A 25 -3.41 -34.17 -35.96
CA GLY A 25 -4.57 -33.65 -36.71
C GLY A 25 -4.45 -32.18 -37.16
N ILE A 26 -3.27 -31.58 -37.08
CA ILE A 26 -3.05 -30.14 -37.29
C ILE A 26 -3.06 -29.78 -38.80
N THR A 27 -2.78 -30.75 -39.68
CA THR A 27 -2.65 -30.50 -41.13
C THR A 27 -4.00 -30.34 -41.87
N ASP A 28 -5.10 -30.87 -41.34
CA ASP A 28 -6.42 -30.79 -41.99
C ASP A 28 -7.10 -29.43 -41.75
N ARG A 29 -6.75 -28.74 -40.66
CA ARG A 29 -7.27 -27.40 -40.33
C ARG A 29 -6.75 -26.30 -41.27
N PHE A 30 -5.55 -26.49 -41.83
CA PHE A 30 -4.96 -25.59 -42.84
C PHE A 30 -5.45 -25.88 -44.27
N ARG A 31 -5.83 -27.12 -44.59
CA ARG A 31 -6.45 -27.47 -45.87
C ARG A 31 -7.88 -26.95 -45.97
N ASN A 32 -8.69 -27.12 -44.92
CA ASN A 32 -10.06 -26.61 -44.90
C ASN A 32 -10.13 -25.08 -45.03
N ARG A 33 -9.16 -24.34 -44.47
CA ARG A 33 -9.08 -22.87 -44.61
C ARG A 33 -8.76 -22.43 -46.05
N ARG A 34 -7.84 -23.13 -46.72
CA ARG A 34 -7.49 -22.88 -48.14
C ARG A 34 -8.58 -23.33 -49.13
N GLU A 35 -9.42 -24.30 -48.77
CA GLU A 35 -10.57 -24.72 -49.58
C GLU A 35 -11.75 -23.74 -49.46
N ILE A 36 -11.96 -23.12 -48.30
CA ILE A 36 -12.94 -22.04 -48.09
C ILE A 36 -12.53 -20.77 -48.86
N GLU A 37 -11.23 -20.45 -48.90
CA GLU A 37 -10.70 -19.32 -49.69
C GLU A 37 -10.68 -19.58 -51.20
N ARG A 38 -10.73 -20.84 -51.65
CA ARG A 38 -10.80 -21.22 -53.08
C ARG A 38 -12.23 -21.33 -53.62
N ASN A 39 -13.23 -21.58 -52.78
CA ASN A 39 -14.63 -21.74 -53.19
C ASN A 39 -15.48 -20.46 -53.08
N GLY A 40 -14.88 -19.32 -52.75
CA GLY A 40 -15.57 -18.01 -52.62
C GLY A 40 -15.46 -17.08 -53.83
N GLY A 41 -15.11 -17.56 -55.03
CA GLY A 41 -14.91 -16.72 -56.21
C GLY A 41 -15.46 -17.26 -57.53
N ASN A 42 -16.51 -16.59 -58.02
CA ASN A 42 -17.02 -16.47 -59.41
C ASN A 42 -17.96 -17.53 -60.04
N GLN A 43 -19.22 -17.11 -60.24
CA GLN A 43 -19.95 -16.97 -61.53
C GLN A 43 -20.95 -15.81 -61.33
N SER A 44 -20.91 -14.61 -61.94
CA SER A 44 -20.84 -14.13 -63.35
C SER A 44 -22.14 -14.29 -64.15
N GLN A 45 -22.78 -13.16 -64.48
CA GLN A 45 -23.49 -12.75 -65.73
C GLN A 45 -24.12 -11.35 -65.44
N THR A 46 -24.10 -10.28 -66.26
CA THR A 46 -23.71 -10.02 -67.66
C THR A 46 -23.79 -8.49 -67.94
N SER A 47 -22.86 -7.98 -68.78
CA SER A 47 -22.96 -6.87 -69.79
C SER A 47 -23.65 -5.53 -69.43
N ASP A 48 -23.16 -4.33 -69.75
CA ASP A 48 -22.16 -3.90 -70.74
C ASP A 48 -21.75 -2.42 -70.52
N GLN A 49 -20.52 -2.11 -70.96
CA GLN A 49 -20.02 -0.86 -71.58
C GLN A 49 -19.62 0.41 -70.77
N GLU A 50 -18.31 0.68 -70.89
CA GLU A 50 -17.62 1.94 -71.27
C GLU A 50 -17.19 3.02 -70.24
N ASN A 51 -15.86 3.04 -70.04
CA ASN A 51 -14.89 4.15 -70.16
C ASN A 51 -15.06 5.49 -69.41
N SER A 52 -14.11 5.70 -68.48
CA SER A 52 -13.25 6.89 -68.30
C SER A 52 -13.80 8.21 -67.68
N PRO A 53 -12.92 9.01 -67.02
CA PRO A 53 -13.28 10.00 -65.97
C PRO A 53 -12.99 11.47 -66.39
N PRO A 54 -12.76 12.41 -65.44
CA PRO A 54 -13.63 13.28 -64.59
C PRO A 54 -13.68 14.73 -65.21
N PRO A 55 -13.77 15.92 -64.53
CA PRO A 55 -14.06 16.39 -63.15
C PRO A 55 -15.05 17.62 -63.20
N PRO A 56 -14.93 18.77 -62.45
CA PRO A 56 -14.56 19.07 -61.06
C PRO A 56 -15.64 19.92 -60.29
N ASN A 57 -15.44 20.04 -58.96
CA ASN A 57 -15.74 21.17 -58.07
C ASN A 57 -17.07 21.94 -58.20
N GLN A 58 -17.82 21.99 -57.09
CA GLN A 58 -18.01 23.26 -56.37
C GLN A 58 -18.58 23.06 -54.95
N PHE A 59 -18.00 23.85 -54.04
CA PHE A 59 -18.45 24.10 -52.68
C PHE A 59 -19.89 24.60 -52.64
N GLN A 60 -20.68 24.19 -51.63
CA GLN A 60 -21.37 25.14 -50.76
C GLN A 60 -21.91 24.49 -49.49
N THR A 61 -21.62 25.18 -48.40
CA THR A 61 -22.14 25.11 -47.03
C THR A 61 -23.65 25.29 -46.96
N LEU A 62 -24.32 24.62 -46.02
CA LEU A 62 -25.14 25.22 -44.93
C LEU A 62 -26.06 24.16 -44.29
N ASP A 63 -25.71 23.85 -43.05
CA ASP A 63 -26.54 23.88 -41.83
C ASP A 63 -28.06 23.57 -41.84
N GLN A 64 -28.41 22.82 -40.78
CA GLN A 64 -29.67 22.80 -40.02
C GLN A 64 -30.90 22.04 -40.57
N GLN A 65 -31.19 20.86 -39.99
CA GLN A 65 -32.32 20.63 -39.05
C GLN A 65 -32.55 19.12 -38.78
N GLN A 66 -32.61 18.76 -37.48
CA GLN A 66 -33.26 17.59 -36.87
C GLN A 66 -34.76 17.51 -37.26
N PRO A 67 -35.60 16.47 -36.96
CA PRO A 67 -35.52 15.53 -35.81
C PRO A 67 -36.09 14.09 -36.01
N GLU A 68 -36.13 13.36 -34.88
CA GLU A 68 -37.03 12.23 -34.50
C GLU A 68 -36.52 10.78 -34.79
N LYS A 69 -36.20 9.98 -33.74
CA LYS A 69 -37.06 8.98 -33.01
C LYS A 69 -37.05 7.61 -33.72
N ASP A 70 -37.09 6.42 -33.13
CA ASP A 70 -37.22 5.87 -31.77
C ASP A 70 -36.78 4.37 -31.87
N ASP A 71 -36.81 3.66 -30.73
CA ASP A 71 -37.02 2.20 -30.55
C ASP A 71 -35.80 1.25 -30.35
N ASP A 72 -35.54 1.00 -29.05
CA ASP A 72 -35.79 -0.25 -28.31
C ASP A 72 -35.14 -1.61 -28.68
N ASP A 73 -34.45 -2.12 -27.64
CA ASP A 73 -34.53 -3.45 -26.99
C ASP A 73 -33.92 -4.76 -27.54
N ASP A 74 -33.49 -5.53 -26.53
CA ASP A 74 -33.43 -6.99 -26.37
C ASP A 74 -32.16 -7.83 -26.68
N ASP A 75 -31.41 -8.06 -25.58
CA ASP A 75 -31.07 -9.34 -24.95
C ASP A 75 -31.30 -10.66 -25.72
N VAL A 76 -30.26 -11.51 -25.87
CA VAL A 76 -30.44 -12.98 -25.77
C VAL A 76 -29.16 -13.69 -25.29
N SER A 77 -29.39 -14.54 -24.29
CA SER A 77 -28.53 -15.49 -23.57
C SER A 77 -28.35 -16.83 -24.31
N LEU A 78 -27.32 -17.64 -23.96
CA LEU A 78 -27.30 -19.07 -24.30
C LEU A 78 -26.63 -19.94 -23.22
N ASP A 79 -27.40 -20.90 -22.74
CA ASP A 79 -27.09 -21.95 -21.76
C ASP A 79 -26.44 -23.21 -22.41
N ILE A 80 -25.47 -23.79 -21.70
CA ILE A 80 -25.24 -25.21 -21.30
C ILE A 80 -25.43 -26.36 -22.33
N ILE A 81 -24.43 -27.28 -22.40
CA ILE A 81 -24.56 -28.75 -22.21
C ILE A 81 -23.21 -29.39 -21.80
N ARG A 82 -23.31 -30.43 -20.98
CA ARG A 82 -22.31 -31.18 -20.19
C ARG A 82 -21.72 -32.39 -20.92
N SER A 83 -20.52 -32.82 -20.53
CA SER A 83 -20.19 -34.25 -20.25
C SER A 83 -18.83 -34.43 -19.53
N SER A 84 -18.76 -35.41 -18.62
CA SER A 84 -17.70 -35.76 -17.63
C SER A 84 -17.44 -37.30 -17.68
N PRO A 85 -16.66 -38.01 -16.81
CA PRO A 85 -15.45 -37.73 -15.99
C PRO A 85 -14.34 -38.85 -16.05
N THR A 86 -13.18 -38.70 -15.37
CA THR A 86 -12.37 -39.77 -14.67
C THR A 86 -11.16 -39.16 -13.89
N PRO A 87 -10.53 -39.85 -12.89
CA PRO A 87 -10.35 -39.31 -11.53
C PRO A 87 -8.89 -39.26 -10.99
N LYS A 88 -8.63 -38.32 -10.05
CA LYS A 88 -7.83 -38.44 -8.79
C LYS A 88 -7.34 -37.06 -8.32
N GLU A 89 -7.79 -36.63 -7.14
CA GLU A 89 -7.07 -35.85 -6.09
C GLU A 89 -8.10 -35.30 -5.08
N GLU A 90 -8.03 -35.72 -3.81
CA GLU A 90 -9.16 -35.73 -2.86
C GLU A 90 -9.02 -34.76 -1.67
N SER A 91 -8.13 -33.76 -1.68
CA SER A 91 -8.03 -32.77 -0.57
C SER A 91 -8.66 -31.41 -0.84
N ASP A 92 -8.85 -31.01 -2.10
CA ASP A 92 -9.25 -29.64 -2.45
C ASP A 92 -10.78 -29.48 -2.65
N ASP A 93 -11.52 -30.57 -2.49
CA ASP A 93 -12.95 -30.65 -2.81
C ASP A 93 -13.88 -30.10 -1.72
N GLU A 94 -13.44 -29.99 -0.46
CA GLU A 94 -14.30 -29.52 0.64
C GLU A 94 -14.49 -27.99 0.63
N GLU A 95 -13.45 -27.22 0.36
CA GLU A 95 -13.53 -25.76 0.28
C GLU A 95 -14.38 -25.31 -0.92
N ILE A 96 -14.24 -26.00 -2.05
CA ILE A 96 -15.02 -25.76 -3.27
C ILE A 96 -16.48 -26.19 -3.09
N LYS A 97 -16.76 -27.28 -2.35
CA LYS A 97 -18.12 -27.68 -1.97
C LYS A 97 -18.78 -26.66 -1.04
N LEU A 98 -18.04 -26.13 -0.07
CA LEU A 98 -18.52 -25.10 0.86
C LEU A 98 -18.86 -23.80 0.12
N MET A 99 -18.01 -23.36 -0.81
CA MET A 99 -18.28 -22.20 -1.66
C MET A 99 -19.51 -22.41 -2.57
N ARG A 100 -19.68 -23.60 -3.15
CA ARG A 100 -20.87 -23.92 -3.98
C ARG A 100 -22.16 -24.03 -3.16
N LYS A 101 -22.10 -24.51 -1.90
CA LYS A 101 -23.24 -24.49 -0.98
C LYS A 101 -23.63 -23.05 -0.59
N ALA A 102 -22.65 -22.18 -0.34
CA ALA A 102 -22.89 -20.77 -0.04
C ALA A 102 -23.51 -20.01 -1.23
N ALA A 103 -23.04 -20.27 -2.46
CA ALA A 103 -23.61 -19.70 -3.67
C ALA A 103 -25.06 -20.18 -3.94
N LYS A 104 -25.36 -21.46 -3.70
CA LYS A 104 -26.73 -22.00 -3.82
C LYS A 104 -27.69 -21.44 -2.76
N ARG A 105 -27.22 -21.13 -1.55
CA ARG A 105 -28.02 -20.46 -0.51
C ARG A 105 -28.38 -19.02 -0.92
N LYS A 106 -27.42 -18.27 -1.48
CA LYS A 106 -27.68 -16.92 -2.04
C LYS A 106 -28.66 -16.93 -3.21
N LEU A 107 -28.60 -17.93 -4.09
CA LEU A 107 -29.51 -18.02 -5.24
C LEU A 107 -30.95 -18.37 -4.85
N LYS A 108 -31.15 -19.15 -3.77
CA LYS A 108 -32.47 -19.49 -3.23
C LYS A 108 -33.12 -18.31 -2.49
N ALA A 109 -32.34 -17.49 -1.80
CA ALA A 109 -32.82 -16.26 -1.16
C ALA A 109 -33.35 -15.24 -2.18
N ARG A 110 -32.85 -15.27 -3.43
CA ARG A 110 -33.28 -14.37 -4.52
C ARG A 110 -34.57 -14.78 -5.24
N ARG A 111 -35.14 -15.96 -4.95
CA ARG A 111 -36.30 -16.52 -5.68
C ARG A 111 -37.57 -16.67 -4.83
N GLY A 112 -37.54 -16.34 -3.54
CA GLY A 112 -38.69 -16.44 -2.65
C GLY A 112 -39.22 -15.06 -2.24
N GLY A 113 -40.20 -14.54 -2.99
CA GLY A 113 -40.85 -13.28 -2.63
C GLY A 113 -41.75 -12.70 -3.72
N THR A 114 -42.80 -13.42 -4.11
CA THR A 114 -43.88 -12.87 -4.95
C THR A 114 -45.13 -12.61 -4.10
N THR A 115 -45.45 -11.34 -3.83
CA THR A 115 -46.84 -10.85 -3.78
C THR A 115 -46.88 -9.32 -3.99
N ARG A 116 -47.80 -8.90 -4.86
CA ARG A 116 -47.95 -7.61 -5.56
C ARG A 116 -48.46 -6.44 -4.70
N LYS A 117 -47.96 -5.21 -4.94
CA LYS A 117 -48.72 -4.02 -5.42
C LYS A 117 -47.86 -2.73 -5.52
N ASN A 118 -47.66 -2.29 -6.77
CA ASN A 118 -47.58 -0.96 -7.42
C ASN A 118 -46.96 0.31 -6.77
N PRO A 119 -46.48 1.26 -7.64
CA PRO A 119 -45.24 2.02 -7.45
C PRO A 119 -45.45 3.54 -7.28
N ASP A 120 -44.47 4.23 -6.71
CA ASP A 120 -44.08 5.57 -7.16
C ASP A 120 -42.73 6.02 -6.55
N SER A 121 -41.94 6.73 -7.37
CA SER A 121 -40.79 7.59 -7.07
C SER A 121 -39.39 6.98 -6.82
N SER A 122 -38.61 7.00 -7.91
CA SER A 122 -37.22 7.50 -8.08
C SER A 122 -36.08 7.04 -7.14
N ASP A 123 -35.06 6.49 -7.79
CA ASP A 123 -33.80 5.95 -7.29
C ASP A 123 -32.92 6.93 -6.48
N ASP A 124 -32.45 6.46 -5.32
CA ASP A 124 -31.15 6.83 -4.76
C ASP A 124 -30.56 5.60 -4.02
N ASP A 125 -29.62 4.92 -4.66
CA ASP A 125 -28.97 3.71 -4.17
C ASP A 125 -27.99 4.04 -3.02
N SER A 126 -28.55 4.17 -1.82
CA SER A 126 -27.82 4.03 -0.55
C SER A 126 -28.04 2.63 0.02
N HIS A 127 -27.21 1.67 -0.38
CA HIS A 127 -27.18 0.36 0.27
C HIS A 127 -26.43 0.45 1.61
N ASN A 128 -27.19 0.80 2.65
CA ASN A 128 -26.95 0.39 4.03
C ASN A 128 -27.16 -1.12 4.15
N ASP A 129 -26.10 -1.93 4.00
CA ASP A 129 -26.07 -3.29 4.53
C ASP A 129 -25.67 -3.28 6.02
N LEU A 130 -26.50 -2.61 6.83
CA LEU A 130 -26.52 -2.72 8.28
C LEU A 130 -27.78 -3.49 8.65
N ASP A 131 -27.60 -4.77 8.95
CA ASP A 131 -28.22 -5.52 10.06
C ASP A 131 -28.50 -6.97 9.69
N GLY A 132 -27.85 -7.87 10.43
CA GLY A 132 -28.03 -9.31 10.25
C GLY A 132 -26.87 -10.15 10.79
N ASN A 133 -26.25 -9.76 11.90
CA ASN A 133 -25.45 -10.69 12.68
C ASN A 133 -25.99 -10.75 14.12
N TYR A 134 -27.27 -11.10 14.23
CA TYR A 134 -27.76 -11.79 15.42
C TYR A 134 -27.11 -13.17 15.43
N SER A 135 -26.39 -13.42 16.52
CA SER A 135 -25.77 -14.68 16.93
C SER A 135 -26.45 -15.93 16.37
N SER A 136 -25.69 -16.76 15.66
CA SER A 136 -26.05 -18.16 15.40
C SER A 136 -25.35 -19.11 16.37
N ASP A 137 -24.88 -18.62 17.52
CA ASP A 137 -24.23 -19.41 18.56
C ASP A 137 -25.10 -19.51 19.82
N GLU A 138 -26.41 -19.74 19.66
CA GLU A 138 -27.30 -20.02 20.80
C GLU A 138 -27.17 -21.45 21.36
N ASP A 139 -26.48 -22.35 20.65
CA ASP A 139 -26.48 -23.78 21.00
C ASP A 139 -25.26 -24.26 21.82
N ASP A 140 -24.38 -23.37 22.32
CA ASP A 140 -23.18 -23.79 23.08
C ASP A 140 -22.92 -23.01 24.39
N LEU A 141 -23.97 -22.45 25.01
CA LEU A 141 -23.87 -21.72 26.28
C LEU A 141 -24.60 -22.42 27.43
N GLY A 142 -24.37 -23.72 27.56
CA GLY A 142 -24.52 -24.39 28.84
C GLY A 142 -23.27 -24.12 29.68
N ASN A 143 -23.38 -23.23 30.68
CA ASN A 143 -22.45 -23.10 31.82
C ASN A 143 -21.44 -21.91 31.83
N ALA A 144 -21.94 -20.69 31.61
CA ALA A 144 -21.34 -19.49 32.22
C ALA A 144 -22.44 -18.78 33.01
N ASN A 145 -22.14 -18.23 34.18
CA ASN A 145 -23.07 -17.45 35.03
C ASN A 145 -23.53 -16.16 34.31
N LEU A 146 -24.36 -16.29 33.27
CA LEU A 146 -24.98 -15.18 32.56
C LEU A 146 -26.06 -14.57 33.47
N LYS A 147 -25.71 -13.45 34.09
CA LYS A 147 -26.64 -12.59 34.85
C LYS A 147 -27.80 -12.14 33.97
N LYS A 148 -28.99 -12.02 34.54
CA LYS A 148 -30.21 -11.70 33.78
C LYS A 148 -30.29 -10.22 33.43
N PHE A 149 -30.93 -9.91 32.29
CA PHE A 149 -31.23 -8.53 31.91
C PHE A 149 -32.03 -7.83 33.03
N GLY A 150 -31.56 -6.65 33.43
CA GLY A 150 -32.10 -5.88 34.55
C GLY A 150 -31.29 -5.97 35.84
N GLU A 151 -30.35 -6.91 35.98
CA GLU A 151 -29.42 -6.97 37.12
C GLU A 151 -28.31 -5.92 37.00
N LEU A 152 -27.84 -5.43 38.15
CA LEU A 152 -26.71 -4.53 38.23
C LEU A 152 -25.41 -5.34 38.17
N ASP A 153 -24.53 -4.98 37.25
CA ASP A 153 -23.18 -5.52 37.17
C ASP A 153 -22.15 -4.40 37.04
N GLN A 154 -20.87 -4.70 37.18
CA GLN A 154 -19.80 -3.74 36.95
C GLN A 154 -19.21 -3.92 35.55
N CYS A 155 -19.04 -2.82 34.83
CA CYS A 155 -18.34 -2.82 33.56
C CYS A 155 -16.90 -3.28 33.76
N ILE A 156 -16.45 -4.28 32.99
CA ILE A 156 -15.12 -4.84 33.16
C ILE A 156 -13.99 -3.89 32.76
N ASP A 157 -14.25 -2.94 31.85
CA ASP A 157 -13.24 -2.00 31.37
C ASP A 157 -13.20 -0.70 32.20
N CYS A 158 -14.36 -0.19 32.66
CA CYS A 158 -14.42 1.10 33.37
C CYS A 158 -14.89 1.03 34.83
N GLY A 159 -15.28 -0.15 35.32
CA GLY A 159 -15.73 -0.37 36.70
C GLY A 159 -17.09 0.26 37.05
N LYS A 160 -17.74 0.98 36.14
CA LYS A 160 -19.05 1.61 36.37
C LYS A 160 -20.13 0.55 36.60
N SER A 161 -21.00 0.77 37.58
CA SER A 161 -22.20 -0.06 37.77
C SER A 161 -23.19 0.19 36.64
N ILE A 162 -23.47 -0.84 35.87
CA ILE A 162 -24.40 -0.83 34.75
C ILE A 162 -25.56 -1.76 35.04
N GLN A 163 -26.75 -1.35 34.60
CA GLN A 163 -27.87 -2.28 34.50
C GLN A 163 -27.72 -3.04 33.19
N LEU A 164 -27.73 -4.37 33.26
CA LEU A 164 -27.59 -5.22 32.07
C LEU A 164 -28.80 -5.02 31.15
N THR A 165 -28.59 -4.47 29.97
CA THR A 165 -29.61 -4.31 28.93
C THR A 165 -29.31 -5.24 27.75
N VAL A 166 -30.22 -5.30 26.77
CA VAL A 166 -30.02 -6.04 25.52
C VAL A 166 -28.76 -5.58 24.76
N TYR A 167 -28.29 -4.36 25.01
CA TYR A 167 -27.11 -3.77 24.38
C TYR A 167 -25.79 -4.06 25.12
N SER A 168 -25.86 -4.58 26.36
CA SER A 168 -24.68 -4.93 27.15
C SER A 168 -23.98 -6.15 26.55
N ARG A 169 -22.79 -5.94 25.98
CA ARG A 169 -22.00 -7.01 25.36
C ARG A 169 -21.19 -7.74 26.43
N PHE A 170 -21.30 -9.06 26.46
CA PHE A 170 -20.45 -9.93 27.27
C PHE A 170 -19.15 -10.25 26.52
N ILE A 171 -18.01 -10.03 27.17
CA ILE A 171 -16.70 -10.43 26.65
C ILE A 171 -16.33 -11.78 27.27
N LYS A 172 -16.27 -12.83 26.45
CA LYS A 172 -15.90 -14.19 26.89
C LYS A 172 -14.47 -14.24 27.45
N GLU A 173 -13.53 -13.51 26.87
CA GLU A 173 -12.10 -13.50 27.25
C GLU A 173 -11.85 -12.93 28.65
N LYS A 174 -12.60 -11.90 29.04
CA LYS A 174 -12.46 -11.26 30.35
C LYS A 174 -13.54 -11.69 31.35
N VAL A 175 -14.53 -12.48 30.91
CA VAL A 175 -15.67 -12.95 31.72
C VAL A 175 -16.41 -11.79 32.40
N GLY A 176 -16.92 -10.85 31.61
CA GLY A 176 -17.67 -9.70 32.14
C GLY A 176 -18.42 -8.91 31.07
N TYR A 177 -19.28 -7.99 31.53
CA TYR A 177 -20.07 -7.13 30.65
C TYR A 177 -19.43 -5.76 30.45
N LEU A 178 -19.69 -5.17 29.29
CA LEU A 178 -19.33 -3.78 29.00
C LEU A 178 -20.53 -2.84 29.14
N CYS A 179 -20.24 -1.61 29.60
CA CYS A 179 -21.18 -0.51 29.49
C CYS A 179 -21.33 -0.07 28.02
N ASP A 180 -22.39 0.69 27.72
CA ASP A 180 -22.64 1.15 26.35
C ASP A 180 -21.49 2.00 25.79
N GLU A 181 -20.87 2.87 26.60
CA GLU A 181 -19.71 3.67 26.20
C GLU A 181 -18.52 2.78 25.81
N CYS A 182 -18.15 1.82 26.66
CA CYS A 182 -17.05 0.89 26.37
C CYS A 182 -17.39 -0.05 25.20
N ASN A 183 -18.65 -0.45 25.04
CA ASN A 183 -19.11 -1.24 23.91
C ASN A 183 -19.01 -0.45 22.59
N GLN A 184 -19.32 0.85 22.60
CA GLN A 184 -19.11 1.72 21.43
C GLN A 184 -17.62 1.85 21.08
N ILE A 185 -16.75 2.01 22.08
CA ILE A 185 -15.29 2.04 21.87
C ILE A 185 -14.81 0.72 21.26
N LEU A 186 -15.25 -0.42 21.80
CA LEU A 186 -14.91 -1.73 21.27
C LEU A 186 -15.42 -1.92 19.84
N LYS A 187 -16.67 -1.55 19.54
CA LYS A 187 -17.24 -1.61 18.19
C LYS A 187 -16.46 -0.76 17.20
N ASN A 188 -16.04 0.45 17.60
CA ASN A 188 -15.22 1.33 16.76
C ASN A 188 -13.85 0.69 16.48
N ARG A 189 -13.20 0.11 17.50
CA ARG A 189 -11.95 -0.64 17.34
C ARG A 189 -12.10 -1.84 16.40
N GLU A 190 -13.16 -2.63 16.54
CA GLU A 190 -13.43 -3.77 15.64
C GLU A 190 -13.70 -3.34 14.20
N LYS A 191 -14.48 -2.27 14.00
CA LYS A 191 -14.74 -1.70 12.68
C LYS A 191 -13.44 -1.24 12.03
N GLN A 192 -12.59 -0.58 12.81
CA GLN A 192 -11.31 -0.12 12.34
C GLN A 192 -10.35 -1.26 12.01
N ALA A 193 -10.26 -2.29 12.87
CA ALA A 193 -9.46 -3.47 12.59
C ALA A 193 -9.88 -4.16 11.28
N LYS A 194 -11.19 -4.29 11.04
CA LYS A 194 -11.73 -4.77 9.76
C LYS A 194 -11.32 -3.87 8.60
N GLN A 195 -11.39 -2.55 8.77
CA GLN A 195 -11.00 -1.58 7.74
C GLN A 195 -9.49 -1.69 7.41
N ASN A 196 -8.63 -1.80 8.43
CA ASN A 196 -7.19 -1.96 8.25
C ASN A 196 -6.88 -3.28 7.56
N GLN A 197 -7.54 -4.38 7.93
CA GLN A 197 -7.39 -5.65 7.24
C GLN A 197 -7.82 -5.58 5.76
N LEU A 198 -8.89 -4.85 5.45
CA LEU A 198 -9.31 -4.60 4.06
C LEU A 198 -8.28 -3.75 3.30
N ASN A 199 -7.73 -2.71 3.94
CA ASN A 199 -6.69 -1.86 3.36
C ASN A 199 -5.41 -2.68 3.09
N ALA A 200 -5.00 -3.51 4.04
CA ALA A 200 -3.88 -4.44 3.92
C ALA A 200 -4.09 -5.43 2.76
N ARG A 201 -5.27 -6.05 2.65
CA ARG A 201 -5.61 -6.93 1.51
C ARG A 201 -5.55 -6.20 0.17
N LYS A 202 -6.09 -4.98 0.08
CA LYS A 202 -6.00 -4.14 -1.12
C LYS A 202 -4.55 -3.82 -1.46
N LYS A 203 -3.73 -3.50 -0.46
CA LYS A 203 -2.32 -3.19 -0.63
C LYS A 203 -1.51 -4.40 -1.06
N ARG A 204 -1.61 -5.53 -0.35
CA ARG A 204 -1.06 -6.84 -0.74
C ARG A 204 -1.35 -7.16 -2.20
N LYS A 205 -2.61 -7.01 -2.64
CA LYS A 205 -2.97 -7.26 -4.04
C LYS A 205 -2.17 -6.38 -5.01
N ARG A 206 -1.99 -5.10 -4.70
CA ARG A 206 -1.18 -4.16 -5.51
C ARG A 206 0.30 -4.51 -5.47
N THR A 207 0.88 -4.75 -4.28
CA THR A 207 2.30 -5.08 -4.10
C THR A 207 2.65 -6.42 -4.77
N ALA A 208 1.84 -7.47 -4.56
CA ALA A 208 2.03 -8.77 -5.20
C ALA A 208 1.92 -8.68 -6.73
N GLN A 209 0.96 -7.88 -7.24
CA GLN A 209 0.88 -7.59 -8.66
C GLN A 209 2.14 -6.89 -9.19
N ALA A 210 2.73 -5.97 -8.42
CA ALA A 210 3.99 -5.30 -8.78
C ALA A 210 5.22 -6.24 -8.74
N LEU A 211 5.24 -7.24 -7.84
CA LEU A 211 6.32 -8.21 -7.71
C LEU A 211 6.25 -9.35 -8.75
N LEU A 212 5.08 -9.98 -8.93
CA LEU A 212 4.83 -11.01 -9.97
C LEU A 212 5.14 -10.49 -11.38
N ASN A 213 5.05 -9.18 -11.53
CA ASN A 213 5.44 -8.47 -12.73
C ASN A 213 6.94 -8.58 -13.08
N LYS A 214 7.76 -9.36 -12.37
CA LYS A 214 9.22 -9.50 -12.59
C LYS A 214 9.72 -10.83 -13.19
N THR A 215 8.88 -11.75 -13.70
CA THR A 215 9.38 -13.00 -14.36
C THR A 215 9.10 -13.14 -15.86
N THR A 216 10.22 -13.43 -16.57
CA THR A 216 10.48 -14.10 -17.86
C THR A 216 9.61 -13.75 -19.08
N ILE A 217 10.11 -12.79 -19.88
CA ILE A 217 9.54 -12.28 -21.14
C ILE A 217 8.14 -11.70 -20.96
N LYS A 218 8.09 -10.54 -20.31
CA LYS A 218 6.97 -9.64 -20.49
C LYS A 218 7.08 -8.95 -21.82
N LEU A 219 6.22 -9.33 -22.75
CA LEU A 219 5.88 -8.42 -23.84
C LEU A 219 5.28 -7.16 -23.17
N PRO A 220 5.94 -6.00 -23.26
CA PRO A 220 5.38 -4.76 -22.73
C PRO A 220 4.00 -4.53 -23.34
N LYS A 221 3.06 -3.97 -22.57
CA LYS A 221 1.77 -3.58 -23.14
C LYS A 221 2.06 -2.62 -24.30
N LEU A 222 1.23 -2.67 -25.34
CA LEU A 222 1.37 -1.74 -26.46
C LEU A 222 1.42 -0.29 -25.97
N GLN A 223 0.62 0.07 -24.95
CA GLN A 223 0.67 1.36 -24.28
C GLN A 223 2.06 1.70 -23.72
N ASP A 224 2.73 0.77 -23.04
CA ASP A 224 4.06 1.01 -22.46
C ASP A 224 5.13 1.13 -23.55
N VAL A 225 5.00 0.39 -24.66
CA VAL A 225 5.87 0.53 -25.84
C VAL A 225 5.68 1.89 -26.50
N CYS A 226 4.42 2.31 -26.69
CA CYS A 226 4.09 3.62 -27.25
C CYS A 226 4.61 4.74 -26.35
N ILE A 227 4.37 4.67 -25.03
CA ILE A 227 4.92 5.62 -24.06
C ILE A 227 6.44 5.68 -24.17
N LYS A 228 7.12 4.52 -24.18
CA LYS A 228 8.58 4.48 -24.32
C LYS A 228 9.05 5.13 -25.63
N LYS A 229 8.36 4.88 -26.74
CA LYS A 229 8.71 5.48 -28.04
C LYS A 229 8.44 6.98 -28.06
N ILE A 230 7.35 7.45 -27.46
CA ILE A 230 7.04 8.87 -27.27
C ILE A 230 8.13 9.53 -26.44
N THR A 231 8.48 8.95 -25.28
CA THR A 231 9.58 9.45 -24.42
C THR A 231 10.90 9.52 -25.20
N SER A 232 11.22 8.53 -26.03
CA SER A 232 12.46 8.55 -26.84
C SER A 232 12.47 9.58 -27.96
N ASN A 233 11.33 10.12 -28.38
CA ASN A 233 11.23 11.13 -29.44
C ASN A 233 10.46 12.36 -28.93
N ILE A 234 10.53 12.63 -27.63
CA ILE A 234 9.71 13.66 -26.96
C ILE A 234 10.00 15.06 -27.50
N THR A 235 11.21 15.27 -28.04
CA THR A 235 11.62 16.52 -28.69
C THR A 235 10.89 16.79 -30.00
N ASP A 236 10.40 15.73 -30.66
CA ASP A 236 9.71 15.80 -31.95
C ASP A 236 8.18 15.81 -31.77
N VAL A 237 7.71 15.87 -30.51
CA VAL A 237 6.29 15.89 -30.16
C VAL A 237 5.90 17.31 -29.79
N ASP A 238 5.19 17.99 -30.70
CA ASP A 238 4.72 19.36 -30.48
C ASP A 238 3.60 19.45 -29.44
N ALA A 239 2.76 18.41 -29.35
CA ALA A 239 1.69 18.32 -28.36
C ALA A 239 1.39 16.86 -28.03
N LEU A 240 1.21 16.57 -26.74
CA LEU A 240 0.82 15.26 -26.23
C LEU A 240 -0.69 14.98 -26.36
N GLY A 241 -1.35 15.44 -27.43
CA GLY A 241 -2.77 15.16 -27.78
C GLY A 241 -3.75 15.00 -26.60
N ASP A 242 -4.74 14.11 -26.75
CA ASP A 242 -5.67 13.70 -25.67
C ASP A 242 -5.10 12.52 -24.86
N ILE A 243 -3.89 12.67 -24.33
CA ILE A 243 -3.31 11.63 -23.45
C ILE A 243 -3.92 11.77 -22.05
N GLY A 244 -4.60 10.73 -21.58
CA GLY A 244 -5.18 10.72 -20.23
C GLY A 244 -4.15 10.90 -19.12
N GLN A 245 -4.56 11.55 -18.01
CA GLN A 245 -3.69 11.96 -16.89
C GLN A 245 -2.80 10.83 -16.35
N LEU A 246 -3.32 9.61 -16.21
CA LEU A 246 -2.57 8.46 -15.72
C LEU A 246 -1.35 8.11 -16.61
N ASN A 247 -1.44 8.38 -17.91
CA ASN A 247 -0.35 8.16 -18.84
C ASN A 247 0.62 9.35 -18.85
N LEU A 248 0.14 10.59 -18.70
CA LEU A 248 1.00 11.76 -18.53
C LEU A 248 1.89 11.63 -17.28
N ASP A 249 1.33 11.22 -16.15
CA ASP A 249 2.09 11.00 -14.92
C ASP A 249 3.17 9.92 -15.10
N LYS A 250 2.87 8.86 -15.86
CA LYS A 250 3.85 7.82 -16.21
C LYS A 250 4.94 8.34 -17.15
N ILE A 251 4.57 9.11 -18.17
CA ILE A 251 5.52 9.71 -19.11
C ILE A 251 6.46 10.67 -18.34
N SER A 252 5.90 11.55 -17.51
CA SER A 252 6.66 12.43 -16.60
C SER A 252 7.63 11.63 -15.74
N MET A 253 7.16 10.56 -15.09
CA MET A 253 8.01 9.71 -14.25
C MET A 253 9.13 9.01 -15.04
N ILE A 254 8.86 8.56 -16.27
CA ILE A 254 9.87 7.93 -17.14
C ILE A 254 10.89 8.98 -17.61
N LEU A 255 10.43 10.19 -17.98
CA LEU A 255 11.32 11.29 -18.35
C LEU A 255 12.23 11.71 -17.19
N SER A 256 11.69 11.84 -15.97
CA SER A 256 12.50 12.10 -14.78
C SER A 256 13.51 10.98 -14.53
N LYS A 257 13.13 9.70 -14.68
CA LYS A 257 14.07 8.57 -14.54
C LYS A 257 15.18 8.57 -15.59
N ASN A 258 14.87 9.03 -16.80
CA ASN A 258 15.84 9.18 -17.88
C ASN A 258 16.58 10.52 -17.84
N ARG A 259 16.33 11.38 -16.84
CA ARG A 259 16.89 12.74 -16.71
C ARG A 259 16.71 13.55 -18.00
N SER A 260 15.53 13.45 -18.60
CA SER A 260 15.20 14.08 -19.89
C SER A 260 14.10 15.13 -19.76
N LEU A 261 13.71 15.49 -18.52
CA LEU A 261 12.77 16.58 -18.28
C LEU A 261 13.54 17.91 -18.29
N ASN A 262 13.18 18.78 -19.23
CA ASN A 262 13.81 20.08 -19.49
C ASN A 262 12.75 21.14 -19.82
N ASP A 263 13.18 22.38 -20.08
CA ASP A 263 12.32 23.54 -20.34
C ASP A 263 11.29 23.34 -21.44
N GLN A 264 11.66 22.63 -22.51
CA GLN A 264 10.78 22.35 -23.64
C GLN A 264 9.79 21.25 -23.30
N THR A 265 10.28 20.10 -22.84
CA THR A 265 9.45 18.93 -22.55
C THR A 265 8.48 19.17 -21.41
N MET A 266 8.82 20.04 -20.44
CA MET A 266 7.92 20.38 -19.34
C MET A 266 6.63 21.04 -19.83
N THR A 267 6.69 21.88 -20.86
CA THR A 267 5.51 22.60 -21.38
C THR A 267 4.45 21.65 -21.93
N LEU A 268 4.85 20.46 -22.41
CA LEU A 268 3.94 19.42 -22.89
C LEU A 268 3.02 18.87 -21.79
N PHE A 269 3.40 19.02 -20.53
CA PHE A 269 2.64 18.54 -19.37
C PHE A 269 1.81 19.65 -18.70
N LEU A 270 1.81 20.87 -19.22
CA LEU A 270 1.07 21.99 -18.65
C LEU A 270 -0.27 22.16 -19.35
N SER A 271 -1.34 22.25 -18.57
CA SER A 271 -2.70 22.46 -19.06
C SER A 271 -3.56 23.16 -18.02
N PRO A 272 -4.53 24.01 -18.42
CA PRO A 272 -5.38 24.77 -17.48
C PRO A 272 -6.28 23.92 -16.58
N GLU A 273 -6.60 22.70 -17.02
CA GLU A 273 -7.52 21.78 -16.33
C GLU A 273 -6.82 20.92 -15.27
N LEU A 274 -5.48 20.93 -15.23
CA LEU A 274 -4.69 20.13 -14.30
C LEU A 274 -4.99 20.46 -12.84
N LYS A 275 -5.30 19.42 -12.08
CA LYS A 275 -5.50 19.49 -10.62
C LYS A 275 -4.29 18.98 -9.84
N SER A 276 -3.47 18.12 -10.43
CA SER A 276 -2.27 17.57 -9.80
C SER A 276 -1.14 17.47 -10.81
N LEU A 277 0.04 17.95 -10.45
CA LEU A 277 1.24 17.91 -11.28
C LEU A 277 2.39 17.39 -10.43
N SER A 278 3.13 16.41 -10.96
CA SER A 278 4.29 15.83 -10.29
C SER A 278 5.47 15.70 -11.25
N PHE A 279 6.58 16.35 -10.89
CA PHE A 279 7.88 16.20 -11.52
C PHE A 279 8.88 15.68 -10.48
N TRP A 280 9.53 14.56 -10.80
CA TRP A 280 10.38 13.83 -9.86
C TRP A 280 11.86 14.23 -9.96
N ASP A 281 12.27 14.72 -11.13
CA ASP A 281 13.60 15.28 -11.37
C ASP A 281 13.44 16.55 -12.22
N CYS A 282 13.60 17.71 -11.58
CA CYS A 282 13.52 19.03 -12.20
C CYS A 282 14.91 19.69 -12.32
N SER A 283 15.99 18.91 -12.31
CA SER A 283 17.35 19.46 -12.26
C SER A 283 17.71 20.32 -13.47
N ASP A 284 17.20 19.93 -14.65
CA ASP A 284 17.45 20.57 -15.94
C ASP A 284 16.31 21.51 -16.38
N VAL A 285 15.47 21.95 -15.43
CA VAL A 285 14.40 22.93 -15.67
C VAL A 285 14.80 24.28 -15.08
N ASP A 286 14.76 25.32 -15.90
CA ASP A 286 15.12 26.68 -15.53
C ASP A 286 14.01 27.42 -14.75
N SER A 287 14.40 28.54 -14.14
CA SER A 287 13.51 29.40 -13.35
C SER A 287 12.31 29.91 -14.17
N ASP A 288 12.54 30.34 -15.41
CA ASP A 288 11.50 30.91 -16.26
C ASP A 288 10.45 29.87 -16.64
N SER A 289 10.89 28.63 -16.88
CA SER A 289 9.99 27.53 -17.16
C SER A 289 9.20 27.13 -15.91
N LEU A 290 9.80 27.16 -14.71
CA LEU A 290 9.04 26.92 -13.48
C LEU A 290 7.90 27.92 -13.31
N ASN A 291 8.07 29.19 -13.70
CA ASN A 291 6.96 30.17 -13.71
C ASN A 291 5.81 29.78 -14.63
N LYS A 292 6.09 29.10 -15.76
CA LYS A 292 5.06 28.62 -16.69
C LYS A 292 4.06 27.69 -16.00
N ILE A 293 4.47 26.95 -14.97
CA ILE A 293 3.56 26.08 -14.20
C ILE A 293 2.39 26.88 -13.64
N ALA A 294 2.69 28.00 -12.97
CA ALA A 294 1.66 28.84 -12.38
C ALA A 294 0.88 29.67 -13.42
N ALA A 295 1.51 30.00 -14.56
CA ALA A 295 0.85 30.71 -15.65
C ALA A 295 -0.18 29.83 -16.40
N PHE A 296 0.17 28.57 -16.68
CA PHE A 296 -0.67 27.67 -17.48
C PHE A 296 -1.58 26.78 -16.63
N CYS A 297 -1.29 26.55 -15.34
CA CYS A 297 -2.06 25.67 -14.46
C CYS A 297 -2.60 26.40 -13.21
N PRO A 298 -3.49 27.41 -13.34
CA PRO A 298 -3.95 28.22 -12.20
C PRO A 298 -4.84 27.46 -11.20
N ASN A 299 -5.51 26.38 -11.64
CA ASN A 299 -6.44 25.58 -10.82
C ASN A 299 -5.77 24.41 -10.08
N LEU A 300 -4.44 24.40 -10.03
CA LEU A 300 -3.67 23.31 -9.45
C LEU A 300 -3.94 23.15 -7.95
N LYS A 301 -4.21 21.92 -7.52
CA LYS A 301 -4.47 21.55 -6.12
C LYS A 301 -3.31 20.81 -5.47
N SER A 302 -2.48 20.13 -6.26
CA SER A 302 -1.32 19.37 -5.78
C SER A 302 -0.13 19.60 -6.70
N LEU A 303 0.99 20.07 -6.15
CA LEU A 303 2.23 20.32 -6.88
C LEU A 303 3.37 19.59 -6.19
N THR A 304 4.08 18.76 -6.95
CA THR A 304 5.30 18.08 -6.51
C THR A 304 6.44 18.44 -7.45
N LEU A 305 7.48 19.08 -6.91
CA LEU A 305 8.71 19.39 -7.63
C LEU A 305 9.89 18.84 -6.85
N PHE A 306 10.46 17.74 -7.34
CA PHE A 306 11.64 17.14 -6.74
C PHE A 306 12.89 17.44 -7.56
N MET A 307 14.03 17.52 -6.84
CA MET A 307 15.30 17.99 -7.39
C MET A 307 15.17 19.36 -8.05
N CYS A 308 14.38 20.25 -7.43
CA CYS A 308 14.10 21.60 -7.95
C CYS A 308 15.19 22.60 -7.54
N GLY A 309 16.45 22.30 -7.90
CA GLY A 309 17.62 23.10 -7.52
C GLY A 309 17.62 24.52 -8.08
N GLN A 310 16.89 24.76 -9.18
CA GLN A 310 16.79 26.06 -9.86
C GLN A 310 15.55 26.87 -9.45
N LEU A 311 14.82 26.45 -8.41
CA LEU A 311 13.65 27.18 -7.91
C LEU A 311 14.09 28.39 -7.07
N HIS A 312 13.87 29.60 -7.59
CA HIS A 312 14.25 30.88 -6.98
C HIS A 312 13.10 31.51 -6.17
N ASN A 313 13.42 32.58 -5.44
CA ASN A 313 12.46 33.35 -4.66
C ASN A 313 11.31 33.88 -5.55
N ASP A 314 11.64 34.46 -6.71
CA ASP A 314 10.66 35.04 -7.62
C ASP A 314 9.63 34.02 -8.09
N ASN A 315 10.06 32.77 -8.30
CA ASN A 315 9.15 31.67 -8.65
C ASN A 315 8.17 31.37 -7.52
N LEU A 316 8.69 31.26 -6.28
CA LEU A 316 7.85 30.95 -5.13
C LEU A 316 6.85 32.09 -4.86
N GLN A 317 7.27 33.35 -5.04
CA GLN A 317 6.39 34.51 -4.98
C GLN A 317 5.30 34.47 -6.07
N TYR A 318 5.68 34.10 -7.29
CA TYR A 318 4.75 33.93 -8.40
C TYR A 318 3.76 32.79 -8.15
N PHE A 319 4.19 31.70 -7.51
CA PHE A 319 3.32 30.61 -7.10
C PHE A 319 2.32 31.05 -6.03
N ALA A 320 2.76 31.82 -5.04
CA ALA A 320 1.88 32.36 -3.99
C ALA A 320 0.75 33.23 -4.57
N THR A 321 1.05 33.98 -5.63
CA THR A 321 0.10 34.92 -6.24
C THR A 321 -0.87 34.24 -7.20
N ASN A 322 -0.46 33.21 -7.95
CA ASN A 322 -1.29 32.62 -9.01
C ASN A 322 -1.94 31.27 -8.62
N LEU A 323 -1.30 30.46 -7.77
CA LEU A 323 -1.80 29.13 -7.40
C LEU A 323 -2.72 29.18 -6.16
N LYS A 324 -3.90 29.78 -6.30
CA LYS A 324 -4.84 30.03 -5.17
C LYS A 324 -5.58 28.78 -4.66
N ASN A 325 -5.53 27.68 -5.40
CA ASN A 325 -6.23 26.43 -5.04
C ASN A 325 -5.28 25.31 -4.56
N LEU A 326 -3.99 25.60 -4.43
CA LEU A 326 -2.96 24.64 -4.05
C LEU A 326 -3.13 24.19 -2.60
N LYS A 327 -3.43 22.91 -2.39
CA LYS A 327 -3.62 22.28 -1.07
C LYS A 327 -2.46 21.36 -0.68
N GLU A 328 -1.75 20.83 -1.65
CA GLU A 328 -0.59 19.95 -1.44
C GLU A 328 0.62 20.54 -2.15
N PHE A 329 1.68 20.78 -1.40
CA PHE A 329 2.92 21.30 -1.95
C PHE A 329 4.11 20.48 -1.43
N ARG A 330 4.80 19.83 -2.35
CA ARG A 330 5.94 18.95 -2.06
C ARG A 330 7.17 19.39 -2.81
N LEU A 331 8.23 19.69 -2.08
CA LEU A 331 9.48 20.18 -2.63
C LEU A 331 10.66 19.35 -2.12
N ASN A 332 11.58 19.02 -3.02
CA ASN A 332 12.85 18.38 -2.66
C ASN A 332 14.01 19.11 -3.34
N GLY A 333 14.97 19.58 -2.54
CA GLY A 333 16.11 20.33 -3.01
C GLY A 333 15.89 21.80 -3.39
N PRO A 334 14.95 22.58 -2.80
CA PRO A 334 14.86 24.02 -3.08
C PRO A 334 15.97 24.79 -2.33
N PHE A 335 17.21 24.73 -2.85
CA PHE A 335 18.39 25.28 -2.18
C PHE A 335 18.56 26.81 -2.32
N LEU A 336 17.85 27.42 -3.27
CA LEU A 336 17.96 28.86 -3.59
C LEU A 336 16.89 29.72 -2.92
N ILE A 337 15.87 29.10 -2.31
CA ILE A 337 14.81 29.82 -1.62
C ILE A 337 15.33 30.33 -0.26
N SER A 338 15.21 31.62 -0.03
CA SER A 338 15.62 32.26 1.22
C SER A 338 14.58 32.06 2.34
N ALA A 339 15.02 32.09 3.59
CA ALA A 339 14.14 32.04 4.76
C ALA A 339 13.07 33.15 4.75
N LYS A 340 13.46 34.38 4.38
CA LYS A 340 12.54 35.51 4.24
C LYS A 340 11.42 35.21 3.23
N MET A 341 11.76 34.61 2.10
CA MET A 341 10.78 34.25 1.09
C MET A 341 9.81 33.17 1.58
N TRP A 342 10.27 32.18 2.35
CA TRP A 342 9.37 31.19 2.97
C TRP A 342 8.33 31.85 3.87
N ILE A 343 8.75 32.77 4.72
CA ILE A 343 7.86 33.51 5.63
C ILE A 343 6.81 34.30 4.81
N GLU A 344 7.26 35.06 3.82
CA GLU A 344 6.38 35.82 2.93
C GLU A 344 5.40 34.92 2.16
N TYR A 345 5.87 33.77 1.66
CA TYR A 345 5.04 32.77 0.98
C TYR A 345 3.89 32.28 1.87
N PHE A 346 4.20 31.85 3.11
CA PHE A 346 3.18 31.36 4.04
C PHE A 346 2.20 32.44 4.48
N ASN A 347 2.67 33.69 4.61
CA ASN A 347 1.81 34.84 4.91
C ASN A 347 0.81 35.15 3.78
N ILE A 348 1.20 34.92 2.51
CA ILE A 348 0.33 35.16 1.35
C ILE A 348 -0.74 34.06 1.19
N ILE A 349 -0.35 32.79 1.32
CA ILE A 349 -1.26 31.66 1.01
C ILE A 349 -2.23 31.32 2.13
N LYS A 350 -1.99 31.79 3.36
CA LYS A 350 -2.77 31.57 4.59
C LYS A 350 -4.00 30.64 4.52
N ASP A 351 -4.00 29.59 5.33
CA ASP A 351 -5.10 28.61 5.48
C ASP A 351 -5.46 27.84 4.19
N GLN A 352 -4.55 27.78 3.21
CA GLN A 352 -4.76 27.09 1.93
C GLN A 352 -4.15 25.68 1.88
N LEU A 353 -3.00 25.46 2.53
CA LEU A 353 -2.29 24.19 2.50
C LEU A 353 -2.82 23.18 3.52
N ASN A 354 -3.05 21.96 3.04
CA ASN A 354 -3.39 20.79 3.86
C ASN A 354 -2.23 19.79 3.94
N LYS A 355 -1.32 19.77 2.96
CA LYS A 355 -0.19 18.86 2.92
C LYS A 355 1.07 19.61 2.51
N PHE A 356 2.09 19.53 3.35
CA PHE A 356 3.38 20.14 3.08
C PHE A 356 4.49 19.11 3.24
N GLU A 357 5.33 18.99 2.22
CA GLU A 357 6.54 18.16 2.26
C GLU A 357 7.72 19.00 1.81
N LEU A 358 8.75 19.05 2.64
CA LEU A 358 10.00 19.72 2.33
C LEU A 358 11.16 18.79 2.66
N ARG A 359 12.02 18.58 1.66
CA ARG A 359 13.18 17.70 1.77
C ARG A 359 14.45 18.38 1.27
N ASN A 360 15.57 18.07 1.92
CA ASN A 360 16.92 18.50 1.52
C ASN A 360 17.01 20.02 1.31
N THR A 361 16.97 20.81 2.38
CA THR A 361 17.26 22.25 2.28
C THR A 361 17.83 22.79 3.58
N HIS A 362 18.89 23.60 3.49
CA HIS A 362 19.55 24.22 4.62
C HIS A 362 19.04 25.64 4.92
N ARG A 363 18.23 26.22 4.02
CA ARG A 363 17.74 27.61 4.14
C ARG A 363 16.36 27.73 4.79
N PHE A 364 15.78 26.61 5.20
CA PHE A 364 14.51 26.58 5.93
C PHE A 364 14.79 26.66 7.44
N THR A 365 14.49 27.81 8.04
CA THR A 365 14.85 28.16 9.42
C THR A 365 13.67 28.01 10.38
N LYS A 366 13.93 28.19 11.70
CA LYS A 366 12.90 28.29 12.74
C LYS A 366 11.74 29.21 12.34
N ASP A 367 12.05 30.46 12.00
CA ASP A 367 11.03 31.46 11.64
C ASP A 367 10.19 31.03 10.43
N SER A 368 10.79 30.28 9.49
CA SER A 368 10.07 29.73 8.33
C SER A 368 9.07 28.65 8.76
N LEU A 369 9.45 27.78 9.70
CA LEU A 369 8.54 26.77 10.27
C LEU A 369 7.44 27.43 11.11
N THR A 370 7.80 28.39 11.96
CA THR A 370 6.86 29.19 12.75
C THR A 370 5.80 29.84 11.84
N ALA A 371 6.22 30.47 10.74
CA ALA A 371 5.29 31.07 9.77
C ALA A 371 4.40 30.04 9.07
N LEU A 372 4.92 28.85 8.73
CA LEU A 372 4.11 27.75 8.18
C LEU A 372 3.03 27.31 9.19
N LEU A 373 3.42 27.09 10.44
CA LEU A 373 2.53 26.58 11.48
C LEU A 373 1.45 27.61 11.86
N GLU A 374 1.80 28.89 11.96
CA GLU A 374 0.83 29.96 12.29
C GLU A 374 -0.21 30.17 11.18
N ASN A 375 0.21 30.09 9.92
CA ASN A 375 -0.67 30.36 8.79
C ASN A 375 -1.41 29.13 8.26
N CYS A 376 -0.86 27.92 8.40
CA CYS A 376 -1.45 26.71 7.82
C CYS A 376 -1.69 25.58 8.84
N GLY A 377 -1.10 25.65 10.04
CA GLY A 377 -1.08 24.55 11.02
C GLY A 377 -2.45 24.00 11.42
N LYS A 378 -3.51 24.82 11.33
CA LYS A 378 -4.88 24.39 11.66
C LYS A 378 -5.51 23.43 10.65
N LYS A 379 -5.10 23.49 9.39
CA LYS A 379 -5.64 22.67 8.29
C LYS A 379 -4.69 21.59 7.81
N LEU A 380 -3.46 21.56 8.34
CA LEU A 380 -2.48 20.55 7.97
C LEU A 380 -2.98 19.16 8.38
N THR A 381 -2.95 18.27 7.40
CA THR A 381 -3.25 16.84 7.52
C THR A 381 -2.00 15.98 7.28
N SER A 382 -0.99 16.55 6.61
CA SER A 382 0.30 15.90 6.36
C SER A 382 1.41 16.92 6.50
N LEU A 383 2.37 16.66 7.39
CA LEU A 383 3.57 17.45 7.56
C LEU A 383 4.78 16.54 7.43
N LYS A 384 5.64 16.83 6.45
CA LYS A 384 6.84 16.05 6.19
C LYS A 384 8.06 16.93 6.07
N LEU A 385 9.00 16.73 6.98
CA LEU A 385 10.23 17.49 7.12
C LEU A 385 11.38 16.48 7.11
N SER A 386 12.22 16.52 6.08
CA SER A 386 13.35 15.58 5.93
C SER A 386 14.63 16.31 5.58
N ARG A 387 15.72 16.06 6.31
CA ARG A 387 17.05 16.64 6.03
C ARG A 387 17.00 18.16 5.92
N LEU A 388 16.52 18.81 6.98
CA LEU A 388 16.38 20.25 7.07
C LEU A 388 17.46 20.81 8.00
N ASP A 389 18.65 21.05 7.44
CA ASP A 389 19.83 21.48 8.22
C ASP A 389 19.68 22.88 8.84
N GLY A 390 18.67 23.66 8.42
CA GLY A 390 18.35 24.95 9.02
C GLY A 390 17.51 24.87 10.30
N LEU A 391 17.00 23.68 10.66
CA LEU A 391 16.22 23.45 11.89
C LEU A 391 17.10 22.81 12.96
N VAL A 392 17.88 23.66 13.63
CA VAL A 392 18.99 23.22 14.48
C VAL A 392 18.60 23.13 15.96
N ASP A 393 17.57 23.85 16.42
CA ASP A 393 17.21 23.91 17.84
C ASP A 393 15.99 23.04 18.17
N GLN A 394 15.99 22.46 19.38
CA GLN A 394 14.87 21.64 19.88
C GLN A 394 13.57 22.46 20.02
N ASP A 395 13.69 23.73 20.41
CA ASP A 395 12.55 24.64 20.60
C ASP A 395 11.72 24.81 19.33
N VAL A 396 12.33 24.63 18.15
CA VAL A 396 11.64 24.71 16.86
C VAL A 396 10.55 23.65 16.74
N TYR A 397 10.85 22.43 17.20
CA TYR A 397 9.90 21.32 17.17
C TYR A 397 8.90 21.39 18.33
N ASN A 398 9.25 22.06 19.43
CA ASN A 398 8.33 22.30 20.55
C ASN A 398 7.18 23.27 20.18
N GLU A 399 7.33 24.10 19.14
CA GLU A 399 6.23 24.95 18.63
C GLU A 399 5.17 24.18 17.84
N VAL A 400 5.52 22.99 17.29
CA VAL A 400 4.61 22.15 16.50
C VAL A 400 3.33 21.82 17.29
N PRO A 401 3.38 21.20 18.50
CA PRO A 401 2.17 20.84 19.24
C PRO A 401 1.30 22.03 19.66
N GLU A 402 1.87 23.23 19.79
CA GLU A 402 1.14 24.45 20.18
C GLU A 402 0.31 25.02 19.02
N LYS A 403 0.79 24.87 17.79
CA LYS A 403 0.25 25.55 16.60
C LYS A 403 -0.55 24.64 15.68
N ILE A 404 -0.41 23.31 15.80
CA ILE A 404 -1.25 22.35 15.06
C ILE A 404 -2.63 22.19 15.72
N SER A 405 -3.65 21.93 14.89
CA SER A 405 -4.95 21.54 15.44
C SER A 405 -4.93 20.10 15.95
N SER A 406 -5.55 19.88 17.12
CA SER A 406 -5.67 18.55 17.71
C SER A 406 -6.32 17.57 16.74
N ASN A 407 -5.72 16.38 16.61
CA ASN A 407 -6.21 15.28 15.77
C ASN A 407 -6.45 15.65 14.28
N SER A 408 -5.70 16.61 13.75
CA SER A 408 -5.75 16.98 12.32
C SER A 408 -4.76 16.22 11.46
N LEU A 409 -3.56 15.93 12.00
CA LEU A 409 -2.48 15.28 11.27
C LEU A 409 -2.71 13.77 11.13
N THR A 410 -2.64 13.31 9.89
CA THR A 410 -2.73 11.89 9.52
C THR A 410 -1.38 11.32 9.10
N HIS A 411 -0.46 12.18 8.63
CA HIS A 411 0.89 11.78 8.21
C HIS A 411 1.89 12.76 8.82
N LEU A 412 2.85 12.23 9.59
CA LEU A 412 3.93 13.00 10.18
C LEU A 412 5.26 12.34 9.80
N GLU A 413 6.16 13.13 9.22
CA GLU A 413 7.53 12.73 8.93
C GLU A 413 8.46 13.81 9.48
N ILE A 414 9.32 13.45 10.43
CA ILE A 414 10.44 14.27 10.90
C ILE A 414 11.65 13.35 10.79
N SER A 415 12.48 13.54 9.76
CA SER A 415 13.59 12.63 9.49
C SER A 415 14.90 13.35 9.25
N TYR A 416 15.98 12.71 9.69
CA TYR A 416 17.36 13.16 9.58
C TYR A 416 17.56 14.60 10.07
N PRO A 417 17.26 14.90 11.35
CA PRO A 417 17.63 16.18 11.94
C PRO A 417 19.16 16.36 11.93
N PRO A 418 19.66 17.61 11.88
CA PRO A 418 21.10 17.88 11.76
C PRO A 418 21.89 17.51 13.02
N ARG A 419 21.24 17.54 14.20
CA ARG A 419 21.83 17.12 15.48
C ARG A 419 20.88 16.17 16.20
N GLU A 420 21.46 15.30 17.03
CA GLU A 420 20.74 14.38 17.91
C GLU A 420 19.77 15.10 18.85
N GLU A 421 20.24 16.18 19.47
CA GLU A 421 19.50 16.96 20.47
C GLU A 421 18.28 17.71 19.90
N CYS A 422 18.17 17.83 18.57
CA CYS A 422 17.06 18.53 17.93
C CYS A 422 15.71 17.85 18.20
N VAL A 423 15.70 16.51 18.20
CA VAL A 423 14.48 15.71 18.29
C VAL A 423 14.69 14.68 19.40
N THR A 424 14.09 14.97 20.55
CA THR A 424 14.13 14.12 21.74
C THR A 424 12.77 13.46 21.97
N ASP A 425 12.75 12.44 22.83
CA ASP A 425 11.53 11.74 23.22
C ASP A 425 10.43 12.70 23.70
N ASP A 426 10.77 13.64 24.59
CA ASP A 426 9.81 14.57 25.18
C ASP A 426 9.14 15.46 24.13
N THR A 427 9.91 15.90 23.13
CA THR A 427 9.39 16.74 22.04
C THR A 427 8.43 15.94 21.16
N LEU A 428 8.78 14.70 20.77
CA LEU A 428 7.87 13.88 19.97
C LEU A 428 6.65 13.41 20.77
N ILE A 429 6.80 13.06 22.05
CA ILE A 429 5.68 12.65 22.91
C ILE A 429 4.65 13.78 22.99
N LYS A 430 5.06 15.05 23.15
CA LYS A 430 4.15 16.21 23.12
C LYS A 430 3.44 16.37 21.79
N ILE A 431 4.12 16.11 20.67
CA ILE A 431 3.50 16.13 19.34
C ILE A 431 2.46 15.01 19.21
N LEU A 432 2.81 13.79 19.62
CA LEU A 432 1.93 12.63 19.57
C LEU A 432 0.74 12.74 20.53
N GLU A 433 0.89 13.40 21.68
CA GLU A 433 -0.24 13.71 22.58
C GLU A 433 -1.30 14.57 21.88
N LYS A 434 -0.89 15.47 20.97
CA LYS A 434 -1.81 16.36 20.24
C LYS A 434 -2.43 15.75 18.99
N CYS A 435 -1.72 14.86 18.30
CA CYS A 435 -2.15 14.36 16.98
C CYS A 435 -2.13 12.84 16.81
N GLY A 436 -1.71 12.09 17.82
CA GLY A 436 -1.52 10.64 17.75
C GLY A 436 -2.81 9.89 17.39
N GLU A 437 -3.97 10.35 17.86
CA GLU A 437 -5.23 9.64 17.60
C GLU A 437 -5.59 9.62 16.11
N SER A 438 -5.30 10.68 15.36
CA SER A 438 -5.59 10.75 13.92
C SER A 438 -4.46 10.19 13.05
N LEU A 439 -3.31 9.87 13.64
CA LEU A 439 -2.11 9.53 12.89
C LEU A 439 -2.20 8.14 12.27
N ILE A 440 -1.99 8.08 10.95
CA ILE A 440 -1.98 6.86 10.14
C ILE A 440 -0.54 6.48 9.77
N SER A 441 0.32 7.47 9.55
CA SER A 441 1.72 7.28 9.15
C SER A 441 2.65 8.12 10.01
N LEU A 442 3.64 7.48 10.61
CA LEU A 442 4.71 8.10 11.38
C LEU A 442 6.07 7.68 10.78
N ASN A 443 6.88 8.66 10.41
CA ASN A 443 8.27 8.43 10.02
C ASN A 443 9.20 9.31 10.88
N VAL A 444 10.12 8.66 11.57
CA VAL A 444 11.12 9.29 12.46
C VAL A 444 12.54 8.83 12.08
N ASP A 445 12.79 8.59 10.80
CA ASP A 445 14.05 8.03 10.31
C ASP A 445 15.24 8.94 10.65
N GLY A 446 16.31 8.36 11.20
CA GLY A 446 17.54 9.08 11.54
C GLY A 446 17.44 10.03 12.73
N CYS A 447 16.35 9.97 13.50
CA CYS A 447 16.20 10.70 14.77
C CYS A 447 16.93 9.96 15.90
N ILE A 448 18.27 9.93 15.84
CA ILE A 448 19.12 9.13 16.73
C ILE A 448 18.90 9.38 18.23
N GLY A 449 18.39 10.55 18.64
CA GLY A 449 18.12 10.90 20.04
C GLY A 449 16.84 10.30 20.64
N LEU A 450 16.18 9.39 19.92
CA LEU A 450 14.96 8.72 20.38
C LEU A 450 15.28 7.39 21.06
N THR A 451 14.67 7.17 22.21
CA THR A 451 14.84 5.97 23.04
C THR A 451 13.55 5.16 23.14
N ASP A 452 13.57 4.08 23.92
CA ASP A 452 12.38 3.28 24.23
C ASP A 452 11.24 4.10 24.84
N LYS A 453 11.56 5.21 25.52
CA LYS A 453 10.58 6.13 26.11
C LYS A 453 9.62 6.66 25.05
N PHE A 454 10.12 7.02 23.87
CA PHE A 454 9.28 7.49 22.75
C PHE A 454 8.26 6.43 22.32
N LEU A 455 8.65 5.15 22.28
CA LEU A 455 7.74 4.07 21.91
C LEU A 455 6.70 3.83 23.01
N ILE A 456 7.13 3.69 24.26
CA ILE A 456 6.27 3.32 25.40
C ILE A 456 5.30 4.46 25.76
N GLU A 457 5.82 5.68 25.93
CA GLU A 457 5.04 6.82 26.41
C GLU A 457 4.39 7.64 25.27
N GLY A 458 4.93 7.55 24.06
CA GLY A 458 4.45 8.28 22.89
C GLY A 458 3.60 7.42 21.97
N VAL A 459 4.25 6.57 21.16
CA VAL A 459 3.59 5.80 20.09
C VAL A 459 2.51 4.89 20.66
N CYS A 460 2.86 4.07 21.65
CA CYS A 460 1.96 3.06 22.16
C CYS A 460 0.75 3.65 22.88
N LYS A 461 0.91 4.83 23.48
CA LYS A 461 -0.13 5.50 24.26
C LYS A 461 -1.12 6.30 23.41
N TYR A 462 -0.63 7.03 22.41
CA TYR A 462 -1.47 7.99 21.66
C TYR A 462 -1.84 7.52 20.25
N CYS A 463 -1.02 6.67 19.61
CA CYS A 463 -1.20 6.34 18.20
C CYS A 463 -2.16 5.16 17.99
N ILE A 464 -3.46 5.35 18.23
CA ILE A 464 -4.46 4.27 18.11
C ILE A 464 -4.71 3.78 16.67
N ASN A 465 -4.42 4.62 15.68
CA ASN A 465 -4.81 4.41 14.28
C ASN A 465 -3.64 4.18 13.33
N LEU A 466 -2.43 4.01 13.89
CA LEU A 466 -1.20 3.91 13.10
C LEU A 466 -1.23 2.65 12.23
N GLN A 467 -0.84 2.83 10.97
CA GLN A 467 -0.73 1.77 9.96
C GLN A 467 0.68 1.70 9.37
N HIS A 468 1.42 2.81 9.39
CA HIS A 468 2.76 2.91 8.81
C HIS A 468 3.72 3.48 9.86
N LEU A 469 4.75 2.72 10.21
CA LEU A 469 5.80 3.13 11.13
C LEU A 469 7.18 2.96 10.47
N SER A 470 7.93 4.05 10.36
CA SER A 470 9.32 4.02 9.91
C SER A 470 10.19 4.67 10.96
N MET A 471 11.20 3.93 11.41
CA MET A 471 12.13 4.36 12.44
C MET A 471 13.55 3.89 12.10
N ARG A 472 13.97 4.14 10.86
CA ARG A 472 15.29 3.72 10.38
C ARG A 472 16.39 4.40 11.18
N GLN A 473 17.50 3.70 11.40
CA GLN A 473 18.69 4.28 12.04
C GLN A 473 18.38 4.89 13.42
N LEU A 474 17.49 4.24 14.19
CA LEU A 474 17.36 4.48 15.63
C LEU A 474 18.20 3.44 16.36
N ASP A 475 19.34 3.87 16.87
CA ASP A 475 20.36 3.05 17.55
C ASP A 475 20.14 2.96 19.07
N GLN A 476 19.44 3.92 19.68
CA GLN A 476 19.12 3.94 21.12
C GLN A 476 17.85 3.19 21.51
N VAL A 477 17.13 2.61 20.54
CA VAL A 477 15.95 1.78 20.82
C VAL A 477 16.37 0.35 21.06
N THR A 478 16.10 -0.17 22.26
CA THR A 478 16.56 -1.48 22.72
C THR A 478 15.60 -2.60 22.34
N ASN A 479 16.11 -3.82 22.31
CA ASN A 479 15.30 -5.01 22.08
C ASN A 479 14.20 -5.19 23.16
N GLU A 480 14.55 -4.98 24.43
CA GLU A 480 13.65 -5.16 25.58
C GLU A 480 12.57 -4.08 25.60
N GLY A 481 12.97 -2.81 25.43
CA GLY A 481 12.06 -1.67 25.43
C GLY A 481 11.08 -1.71 24.26
N PHE A 482 11.55 -2.07 23.07
CA PHE A 482 10.67 -2.28 21.91
C PHE A 482 9.67 -3.41 22.16
N SER A 483 10.12 -4.54 22.71
CA SER A 483 9.25 -5.69 23.00
C SER A 483 8.14 -5.33 23.99
N GLN A 484 8.51 -4.68 25.10
CA GLN A 484 7.57 -4.19 26.09
C GLN A 484 6.56 -3.19 25.49
N ALA A 485 7.03 -2.29 24.63
CA ALA A 485 6.19 -1.30 23.98
C ALA A 485 5.11 -1.98 23.12
N PHE A 486 5.48 -2.94 22.26
CA PHE A 486 4.54 -3.59 21.36
C PHE A 486 3.57 -4.55 22.06
N ASP A 487 4.00 -5.19 23.14
CA ASP A 487 3.10 -5.96 24.01
C ASP A 487 2.03 -5.07 24.64
N ALA A 488 2.39 -3.88 25.10
CA ALA A 488 1.43 -2.89 25.59
C ALA A 488 0.55 -2.34 24.46
N TYR A 489 1.14 -2.12 23.29
CA TYR A 489 0.45 -1.54 22.14
C TYR A 489 -0.68 -2.41 21.60
N SER A 490 -0.55 -3.74 21.73
CA SER A 490 -1.57 -4.71 21.29
C SER A 490 -2.95 -4.48 21.92
N LYS A 491 -2.98 -3.88 23.11
CA LYS A 491 -4.21 -3.55 23.84
C LYS A 491 -4.87 -2.26 23.34
N ILE A 492 -4.09 -1.40 22.68
CA ILE A 492 -4.47 -0.05 22.28
C ILE A 492 -4.77 -0.02 20.78
N ASN A 493 -3.83 -0.48 19.95
CA ASN A 493 -4.00 -0.58 18.50
C ASN A 493 -4.48 -1.99 18.09
N ALA A 494 -5.79 -2.17 18.10
CA ALA A 494 -6.42 -3.39 17.58
C ALA A 494 -6.34 -3.51 16.04
N GLY A 495 -5.94 -2.45 15.34
CA GLY A 495 -5.90 -2.39 13.88
C GLY A 495 -4.63 -2.94 13.24
N GLY A 496 -3.57 -3.15 14.03
CA GLY A 496 -2.27 -3.63 13.58
C GLY A 496 -1.56 -2.69 12.60
N LEU A 497 -0.27 -2.91 12.39
CA LEU A 497 0.53 -2.17 11.41
C LEU A 497 0.52 -2.86 10.05
N ILE A 498 0.43 -2.07 8.98
CA ILE A 498 0.47 -2.53 7.59
C ILE A 498 1.89 -2.49 7.03
N GLU A 499 2.67 -1.45 7.39
CA GLU A 499 4.07 -1.34 7.00
C GLU A 499 4.93 -0.94 8.18
N VAL A 500 6.07 -1.62 8.31
CA VAL A 500 7.06 -1.33 9.34
C VAL A 500 8.46 -1.37 8.74
N ASP A 501 9.25 -0.33 9.03
CA ASP A 501 10.62 -0.22 8.58
C ASP A 501 11.57 0.06 9.76
N LEU A 502 12.37 -0.95 10.09
CA LEU A 502 13.34 -0.97 11.19
C LEU A 502 14.78 -1.01 10.66
N THR A 503 15.01 -0.51 9.44
CA THR A 503 16.32 -0.62 8.81
C THR A 503 17.42 0.04 9.66
N LYS A 504 18.49 -0.71 9.96
CA LYS A 504 19.65 -0.25 10.77
C LYS A 504 19.29 0.18 12.20
N CYS A 505 18.36 -0.50 12.87
CA CYS A 505 18.20 -0.38 14.32
C CYS A 505 19.08 -1.44 15.00
N ASP A 506 20.33 -1.09 15.31
CA ASP A 506 21.36 -2.07 15.64
C ASP A 506 21.06 -2.95 16.87
N ASP A 507 20.29 -2.44 17.83
CA ASP A 507 19.97 -3.13 19.08
C ASP A 507 18.70 -4.00 19.01
N ILE A 508 17.91 -3.92 17.94
CA ILE A 508 16.68 -4.70 17.78
C ILE A 508 17.00 -6.17 17.45
N GLY A 509 16.49 -7.09 18.28
CA GLY A 509 16.71 -8.53 18.19
C GLY A 509 15.42 -9.36 18.07
N ASP A 510 15.53 -10.64 18.43
CA ASP A 510 14.48 -11.64 18.21
C ASP A 510 13.18 -11.34 18.97
N GLU A 511 13.27 -10.92 20.24
CA GLU A 511 12.10 -10.64 21.08
C GLU A 511 11.29 -9.43 20.58
N ALA A 512 11.97 -8.38 20.14
CA ALA A 512 11.35 -7.20 19.55
C ALA A 512 10.61 -7.52 18.24
N ILE A 513 11.20 -8.33 17.36
CA ILE A 513 10.51 -8.74 16.13
C ILE A 513 9.34 -9.68 16.45
N TYR A 514 9.50 -10.57 17.43
CA TYR A 514 8.43 -11.49 17.83
C TYR A 514 7.19 -10.74 18.35
N SER A 515 7.36 -9.78 19.25
CA SER A 515 6.27 -8.94 19.77
C SER A 515 5.60 -8.12 18.67
N LEU A 516 6.37 -7.52 17.75
CA LEU A 516 5.84 -6.83 16.57
C LEU A 516 4.94 -7.73 15.71
N LEU A 517 5.40 -8.95 15.44
CA LEU A 517 4.67 -9.90 14.61
C LEU A 517 3.42 -10.42 15.32
N ASN A 518 3.46 -10.66 16.63
CA ASN A 518 2.27 -11.00 17.40
C ASN A 518 1.21 -9.89 17.34
N HIS A 519 1.64 -8.63 17.40
CA HIS A 519 0.75 -7.48 17.26
C HIS A 519 0.15 -7.36 15.84
N SER A 520 0.98 -7.42 14.79
CA SER A 520 0.61 -6.98 13.43
C SER A 520 0.48 -8.07 12.37
N SER A 521 0.68 -9.35 12.70
CA SER A 521 0.71 -10.47 11.74
C SER A 521 -0.48 -10.53 10.76
N HIS A 522 -1.67 -10.14 11.22
CA HIS A 522 -2.91 -10.21 10.47
C HIS A 522 -3.14 -9.03 9.49
N THR A 523 -2.35 -7.96 9.58
CA THR A 523 -2.42 -6.77 8.71
C THR A 523 -1.11 -6.40 8.02
N LEU A 524 0.03 -6.92 8.48
CA LEU A 524 1.35 -6.59 7.94
C LEU A 524 1.49 -7.03 6.48
N VAL A 525 1.88 -6.10 5.61
CA VAL A 525 2.08 -6.32 4.17
C VAL A 525 3.54 -6.17 3.79
N GLU A 526 4.24 -5.18 4.35
CA GLU A 526 5.65 -4.90 4.07
C GLU A 526 6.41 -4.74 5.39
N LEU A 527 7.51 -5.48 5.53
CA LEU A 527 8.39 -5.42 6.69
C LEU A 527 9.84 -5.26 6.22
N SER A 528 10.54 -4.25 6.72
CA SER A 528 12.00 -4.12 6.55
C SER A 528 12.70 -4.34 7.89
N ILE A 529 13.53 -5.37 7.93
CA ILE A 529 14.44 -5.72 9.02
C ILE A 529 15.90 -5.64 8.54
N ASN A 530 16.15 -4.80 7.53
CA ASN A 530 17.46 -4.72 6.89
C ASN A 530 18.53 -4.22 7.88
N SER A 531 19.70 -4.85 7.88
CA SER A 531 20.82 -4.53 8.76
C SER A 531 20.51 -4.67 10.25
N LEU A 532 19.57 -5.54 10.63
CA LEU A 532 19.38 -5.97 12.02
C LEU A 532 20.35 -7.12 12.34
N TYR A 533 21.38 -6.84 13.14
CA TYR A 533 22.48 -7.78 13.38
C TYR A 533 22.21 -8.78 14.52
N ARG A 534 21.28 -8.47 15.43
CA ARG A 534 20.93 -9.29 16.59
C ARG A 534 19.87 -10.36 16.31
N ILE A 535 19.30 -10.36 15.10
CA ILE A 535 18.35 -11.40 14.70
C ILE A 535 19.08 -12.73 14.50
N THR A 536 18.64 -13.77 15.21
CA THR A 536 19.24 -15.11 15.13
C THR A 536 18.56 -15.98 14.07
N LYS A 537 19.32 -16.96 13.58
CA LYS A 537 18.81 -17.96 12.64
C LYS A 537 17.78 -18.88 13.30
N ASP A 538 18.00 -19.21 14.57
CA ASP A 538 17.11 -20.07 15.33
C ASP A 538 15.72 -19.44 15.43
N PHE A 539 15.65 -18.17 15.83
CA PHE A 539 14.40 -17.40 15.84
C PHE A 539 13.67 -17.40 14.50
N LEU A 540 14.34 -17.03 13.40
CA LEU A 540 13.72 -17.04 12.08
C LEU A 540 13.17 -18.43 11.72
N SER A 541 13.92 -19.49 12.02
CA SER A 541 13.45 -20.85 11.78
C SER A 541 12.22 -21.20 12.63
N GLN A 542 12.17 -20.75 13.88
CA GLN A 542 11.04 -20.98 14.77
C GLN A 542 9.78 -20.27 14.24
N ILE A 543 9.83 -18.98 13.91
CA ILE A 543 8.61 -18.24 13.54
C ILE A 543 7.95 -18.73 12.25
N PHE A 544 8.73 -19.33 11.32
CA PHE A 544 8.22 -19.84 10.04
C PHE A 544 7.84 -21.32 10.06
N ILE A 545 8.23 -22.08 11.09
CA ILE A 545 7.93 -23.51 11.21
C ILE A 545 6.76 -23.74 12.18
N GLU A 546 5.77 -24.52 11.76
CA GLU A 546 4.62 -24.89 12.60
C GLU A 546 5.05 -25.63 13.89
N ASP A 547 4.38 -25.30 14.99
CA ASP A 547 4.66 -25.83 16.33
C ASP A 547 4.50 -27.35 16.46
N HIS A 548 3.75 -27.98 15.55
CA HIS A 548 3.49 -29.42 15.60
C HIS A 548 4.64 -30.28 15.07
N THR A 549 5.62 -29.67 14.41
CA THR A 549 6.80 -30.36 13.88
C THR A 549 7.65 -30.99 14.99
N GLN A 550 8.29 -32.12 14.68
CA GLN A 550 9.13 -32.83 15.65
C GLN A 550 10.29 -31.96 16.16
N PHE A 551 10.86 -31.12 15.29
CA PHE A 551 11.90 -30.17 15.64
C PHE A 551 11.47 -29.22 16.77
N LYS A 552 10.32 -28.54 16.63
CA LYS A 552 9.80 -27.63 17.67
C LYS A 552 9.39 -28.35 18.95
N LYS A 553 8.82 -29.55 18.87
CA LYS A 553 8.51 -30.35 20.07
C LYS A 553 9.78 -30.72 20.86
N GLN A 554 10.86 -31.09 20.16
CA GLN A 554 12.15 -31.38 20.80
C GLN A 554 12.78 -30.12 21.38
N LEU A 555 12.71 -28.99 20.68
CA LEU A 555 13.20 -27.70 21.16
C LEU A 555 12.47 -27.26 22.42
N LYS A 556 11.12 -27.32 22.42
CA LYS A 556 10.29 -27.02 23.58
C LYS A 556 10.67 -27.87 24.80
N ALA A 557 10.85 -29.18 24.60
CA ALA A 557 11.26 -30.08 25.67
C ALA A 557 12.69 -29.81 26.20
N ARG A 558 13.60 -29.29 25.37
CA ARG A 558 14.94 -28.85 25.82
C ARG A 558 14.87 -27.57 26.64
N VAL A 559 14.10 -26.58 26.17
CA VAL A 559 13.87 -25.31 26.88
C VAL A 559 13.23 -25.55 28.24
N GLU A 560 12.24 -26.44 28.32
CA GLU A 560 11.59 -26.83 29.59
C GLU A 560 12.57 -27.49 30.57
N LYS A 561 13.41 -28.42 30.09
CA LYS A 561 14.46 -29.07 30.90
C LYS A 561 15.50 -28.07 31.43
N GLU A 562 15.91 -27.11 30.61
CA GLU A 562 16.86 -26.08 31.05
C GLU A 562 16.24 -25.14 32.10
N LYS A 563 14.98 -24.74 31.93
CA LYS A 563 14.25 -23.95 32.93
C LYS A 563 14.12 -24.71 34.26
N GLU A 564 13.81 -26.00 34.22
CA GLU A 564 13.77 -26.86 35.41
C GLU A 564 15.14 -26.97 36.09
N SER A 565 16.22 -27.11 35.32
CA SER A 565 17.59 -27.19 35.85
C SER A 565 18.06 -25.88 36.52
N ARG A 566 17.72 -24.71 35.95
CA ARG A 566 18.02 -23.40 36.54
C ARG A 566 17.19 -23.10 37.80
N SER A 567 16.00 -23.67 37.91
CA SER A 567 15.11 -23.49 39.07
C SER A 567 15.55 -24.30 40.30
N GLN A 568 16.45 -25.29 40.12
CA GLN A 568 16.93 -26.18 41.20
C GLN A 568 18.32 -25.79 41.75
N SER A 569 19.04 -24.87 41.10
CA SER A 569 20.29 -24.28 41.59
C SER A 569 20.00 -23.11 42.55
N GLN A 570 20.13 -23.35 43.87
CA GLN A 570 20.14 -22.29 44.90
C GLN A 570 21.38 -21.37 44.75
N PRO A 571 21.29 -20.09 45.18
CA PRO A 571 22.42 -19.17 45.12
C PRO A 571 23.45 -19.55 46.19
N GLN A 572 24.61 -20.06 45.77
CA GLN A 572 25.79 -20.13 46.64
C GLN A 572 26.65 -18.89 46.40
N GLN A 573 26.97 -18.20 47.50
CA GLN A 573 27.91 -17.08 47.55
C GLN A 573 29.32 -17.52 47.16
N GLU A 574 30.08 -16.53 46.67
CA GLU A 574 31.55 -16.36 46.68
C GLU A 574 32.24 -16.42 45.31
N GLY A 575 33.06 -15.38 45.07
CA GLY A 575 34.20 -15.41 44.16
C GLY A 575 34.21 -14.30 43.12
N GLU A 576 34.79 -13.14 43.47
CA GLU A 576 35.39 -12.23 42.50
C GLU A 576 36.51 -12.98 41.78
N ASP A 577 36.36 -13.25 40.49
CA ASP A 577 37.48 -13.41 39.54
C ASP A 577 36.95 -13.15 38.12
N GLU A 578 37.57 -12.17 37.48
CA GLU A 578 37.31 -11.72 36.11
C GLU A 578 37.79 -12.78 35.11
N GLU A 579 36.89 -13.61 34.58
CA GLU A 579 37.14 -14.41 33.38
C GLU A 579 35.90 -14.39 32.47
N GLU A 580 36.12 -13.87 31.25
CA GLU A 580 35.28 -13.87 30.04
C GLU A 580 33.92 -14.61 30.15
N GLU A 581 32.83 -13.86 30.35
CA GLU A 581 31.47 -14.36 30.12
C GLU A 581 31.28 -14.63 28.62
N GLU A 582 31.63 -15.84 28.17
CA GLU A 582 30.99 -16.44 27.01
C GLU A 582 29.49 -16.47 27.28
N ALA A 583 28.74 -15.62 26.59
CA ALA A 583 27.28 -15.57 26.64
C ALA A 583 26.72 -16.97 26.39
N LYS A 584 26.32 -17.67 27.45
CA LYS A 584 25.54 -18.91 27.34
C LYS A 584 24.24 -18.55 26.66
N ASP A 585 24.12 -18.85 25.37
CA ASP A 585 22.91 -18.71 24.56
C ASP A 585 21.70 -19.25 25.37
N VAL A 586 20.90 -18.35 25.93
CA VAL A 586 19.66 -18.72 26.60
C VAL A 586 18.74 -19.25 25.51
N LEU A 587 18.29 -20.49 25.65
CA LEU A 587 17.40 -21.11 24.67
C LEU A 587 15.99 -20.53 24.82
N HIS A 588 15.59 -19.68 23.87
CA HIS A 588 14.24 -19.11 23.79
C HIS A 588 13.34 -19.94 22.87
N TYR A 589 12.06 -20.10 23.25
CA TYR A 589 11.05 -20.75 22.44
C TYR A 589 10.06 -19.72 21.90
N TYR A 590 9.92 -19.66 20.58
CA TYR A 590 9.02 -18.77 19.85
C TYR A 590 7.96 -19.60 19.11
N HIS A 591 6.69 -19.20 19.28
CA HIS A 591 5.59 -19.85 18.59
C HIS A 591 5.59 -19.50 17.10
N TYR A 592 4.99 -20.39 16.30
CA TYR A 592 4.74 -20.15 14.89
C TYR A 592 3.87 -18.92 14.70
N ILE A 593 4.22 -18.06 13.74
CA ILE A 593 3.43 -16.88 13.39
C ILE A 593 2.92 -17.02 11.96
N ASN A 594 1.59 -17.02 11.81
CA ASN A 594 0.96 -16.99 10.50
C ASN A 594 0.96 -15.56 9.95
N LEU A 595 1.57 -15.35 8.79
CA LEU A 595 1.69 -14.05 8.12
C LEU A 595 0.92 -14.05 6.78
N PRO A 596 -0.43 -14.08 6.81
CA PRO A 596 -1.24 -14.30 5.61
C PRO A 596 -1.14 -13.16 4.59
N LEU A 597 -0.79 -11.95 5.04
CA LEU A 597 -0.76 -10.75 4.20
C LEU A 597 0.65 -10.25 3.85
N LEU A 598 1.70 -10.78 4.51
CA LEU A 598 3.06 -10.35 4.28
C LEU A 598 3.45 -10.67 2.83
N THR A 599 3.88 -9.64 2.11
CA THR A 599 4.16 -9.70 0.67
C THR A 599 5.60 -9.30 0.36
N TYR A 600 6.17 -8.40 1.15
CA TYR A 600 7.54 -7.95 1.03
C TYR A 600 8.24 -8.04 2.39
N LEU A 601 9.38 -8.73 2.43
CA LEU A 601 10.27 -8.81 3.58
C LEU A 601 11.68 -8.44 3.11
N ASP A 602 12.16 -7.26 3.54
CA ASP A 602 13.57 -6.90 3.34
C ASP A 602 14.39 -7.36 4.54
N ALA A 603 15.11 -8.45 4.36
CA ALA A 603 16.07 -8.99 5.33
C ALA A 603 17.52 -8.87 4.85
N GLY A 604 17.81 -7.86 4.00
CA GLY A 604 19.16 -7.58 3.54
C GLY A 604 20.12 -7.30 4.72
N PHE A 605 21.35 -7.79 4.65
CA PHE A 605 22.39 -7.56 5.67
C PHE A 605 22.04 -8.01 7.10
N VAL A 606 20.99 -8.83 7.27
CA VAL A 606 20.73 -9.57 8.51
C VAL A 606 21.71 -10.73 8.59
N ARG A 607 22.57 -10.77 9.61
CA ARG A 607 23.62 -11.79 9.77
C ARG A 607 23.08 -13.23 9.62
N ALA A 608 21.91 -13.49 10.19
CA ALA A 608 21.25 -14.79 10.10
C ALA A 608 20.84 -15.21 8.68
N VAL A 609 20.61 -14.24 7.77
CA VAL A 609 20.13 -14.46 6.40
C VAL A 609 21.29 -14.40 5.38
N THR A 610 22.26 -13.51 5.58
CA THR A 610 23.33 -13.24 4.59
C THR A 610 24.35 -14.35 4.40
N ASN A 611 24.54 -15.24 5.38
CA ASN A 611 25.44 -16.39 5.22
C ASN A 611 24.95 -17.43 4.20
N TYR A 612 23.75 -17.28 3.63
CA TYR A 612 23.14 -18.23 2.69
C TYR A 612 22.55 -17.55 1.44
N GLY A 613 23.25 -16.57 0.87
CA GLY A 613 22.86 -15.90 -0.39
C GLY A 613 22.60 -16.81 -1.61
N SER A 614 22.69 -18.13 -1.47
CA SER A 614 22.37 -19.16 -2.47
C SER A 614 21.08 -19.95 -2.23
N LEU A 615 20.40 -19.82 -1.08
CA LEU A 615 19.19 -20.61 -0.75
C LEU A 615 17.89 -19.80 -0.69
N TRP A 616 17.97 -18.47 -0.72
CA TRP A 616 16.82 -17.56 -0.54
C TRP A 616 16.64 -16.55 -1.68
N ARG A 617 17.10 -16.87 -2.89
CA ARG A 617 16.80 -16.08 -4.10
C ARG A 617 15.71 -16.72 -4.94
#